data_AF-A0A7H1KNF1-F1
#
_entry.id   AF-A0A7H1KNF1-F1
#
_cell.length_a   1.000
_cell.length_b   1.000
_cell.length_c   1.000
_cell.angle_alpha   90.00
_cell.angle_beta   90.00
_cell.angle_gamma   90.00
#
_symmetry.space_group_name_H-M   'P 1'
#
loop_
_entity.id
_entity.type
_entity.pdbx_description
1 polymer ?
#
loop_
_entity_poly.entity_id
_entity_poly.type
_entity_poly.pdbx_seq_one_letter_code
_entity_poly.pdbx_strand_id
1 'polypeptide(L)'
;MKIQAIVLVWLLCLLAAGGASAQTSANYALNWSVVGSGGGEMTSSSYAMQSTVGQTAIGLASDGYLIEAGYWYRDAGGESEVCGDVNGDGVVTAADAAIALEIAAGSRPFDAAADVSGDGVVTSLDALMILQAAADAIEI
;
A
#
# COMPACT_ATOMS: atom_id res chain seq x y z
N MET A 1 -48.38 -21.50 12.80
CA MET A 1 -48.33 -20.22 13.53
C MET A 1 -47.34 -20.20 14.70
N LYS A 2 -47.23 -21.26 15.53
CA LYS A 2 -46.36 -21.27 16.72
C LYS A 2 -44.84 -21.24 16.42
N ILE A 3 -44.37 -21.98 15.42
CA ILE A 3 -42.93 -22.08 15.08
C ILE A 3 -42.42 -20.78 14.43
N GLN A 4 -43.23 -20.15 13.56
CA GLN A 4 -42.85 -18.90 12.92
C GLN A 4 -42.70 -17.75 13.92
N ALA A 5 -43.53 -17.70 14.96
CA ALA A 5 -43.39 -16.73 16.05
C ALA A 5 -42.07 -16.91 16.81
N ILE A 6 -41.65 -18.16 17.06
CA ILE A 6 -40.38 -18.47 17.76
C ILE A 6 -39.19 -18.02 16.91
N VAL A 7 -39.18 -18.35 15.61
CA VAL A 7 -38.09 -17.97 14.70
C VAL A 7 -37.96 -16.45 14.58
N LEU A 8 -39.10 -15.74 14.54
CA LEU A 8 -39.10 -14.28 14.44
C LEU A 8 -38.58 -13.62 15.72
N VAL A 9 -38.89 -14.17 16.89
CA VAL A 9 -38.33 -13.73 18.18
C VAL A 9 -36.83 -13.99 18.25
N TRP A 10 -36.36 -15.15 17.78
CA TRP A 10 -34.93 -15.46 17.74
C TRP A 10 -34.15 -14.53 16.80
N LEU A 11 -34.67 -14.26 15.60
CA LEU A 11 -34.09 -13.30 14.66
C LEU A 11 -34.04 -11.89 15.26
N LEU A 12 -35.10 -11.48 15.95
CA LEU A 12 -35.14 -10.19 16.64
C LEU A 12 -34.11 -10.10 17.78
N CYS A 13 -33.92 -11.18 18.55
CA CYS A 13 -32.87 -11.25 19.57
C CYS A 13 -31.46 -11.19 18.97
N LEU A 14 -31.23 -11.81 17.82
CA LEU A 14 -29.94 -11.76 17.11
C LEU A 14 -29.64 -10.36 16.57
N LEU A 15 -30.65 -9.66 16.07
CA LEU A 15 -30.56 -8.25 15.64
C LEU A 15 -30.32 -7.29 16.82
N ALA A 16 -30.79 -7.64 18.03
CA ALA A 16 -30.58 -6.86 19.24
C ALA A 16 -29.20 -7.09 19.90
N ALA A 17 -28.49 -8.17 19.55
CA ALA A 17 -27.09 -8.40 19.94
C ALA A 17 -26.15 -7.56 19.06
N GLY A 18 -26.27 -6.23 19.17
CA GLY A 18 -25.38 -5.28 18.52
C GLY A 18 -23.91 -5.56 18.83
N GLY A 19 -23.04 -5.29 17.84
CA GLY A 19 -21.61 -5.57 17.89
C GLY A 19 -20.93 -5.04 19.15
N ALA A 20 -19.89 -5.76 19.59
CA ALA A 20 -19.09 -5.40 20.76
C ALA A 20 -18.56 -3.96 20.62
N SER A 21 -19.16 -3.03 21.36
CA SER A 21 -18.68 -1.67 21.49
C SER A 21 -17.62 -1.65 22.60
N ALA A 22 -16.49 -0.98 22.38
CA ALA A 22 -15.49 -0.80 23.43
C ALA A 22 -16.12 -0.07 24.63
N GLN A 23 -15.88 -0.56 25.86
CA GLN A 23 -16.48 -0.01 27.06
C GLN A 23 -15.96 1.41 27.34
N THR A 24 -16.88 2.40 27.35
CA THR A 24 -16.60 3.78 27.76
C THR A 24 -17.51 4.18 28.92
N SER A 25 -16.93 4.70 30.01
CA SER A 25 -17.63 5.31 31.13
C SER A 25 -17.09 6.72 31.37
N ALA A 26 -17.80 7.54 32.14
CA ALA A 26 -17.34 8.89 32.50
C ALA A 26 -15.96 8.93 33.17
N ASN A 27 -15.50 7.80 33.75
CA ASN A 27 -14.24 7.72 34.48
C ASN A 27 -13.19 6.80 33.83
N TYR A 28 -13.59 5.92 32.90
CA TYR A 28 -12.73 4.91 32.28
C TYR A 28 -13.15 4.63 30.84
N ALA A 29 -12.23 4.78 29.90
CA ALA A 29 -12.39 4.36 28.52
C ALA A 29 -11.25 3.42 28.14
N LEU A 30 -11.59 2.23 27.62
CA LEU A 30 -10.63 1.38 26.94
C LEU A 30 -10.51 1.86 25.50
N ASN A 31 -9.58 2.79 25.28
CA ASN A 31 -9.29 3.30 23.95
C ASN A 31 -8.31 2.36 23.24
N TRP A 32 -8.55 2.10 21.96
CA TRP A 32 -7.59 1.37 21.15
C TRP A 32 -6.42 2.30 20.83
N SER A 33 -5.28 2.07 21.49
CA SER A 33 -4.05 2.79 21.21
C SER A 33 -3.06 1.87 20.50
N VAL A 34 -2.62 2.27 19.31
CA VAL A 34 -1.48 1.68 18.60
C VAL A 34 -0.23 2.50 18.91
N VAL A 35 0.91 1.83 19.16
CA VAL A 35 2.22 2.50 19.19
C VAL A 35 2.67 2.67 17.74
N GLY A 36 2.37 3.83 17.16
CA GLY A 36 2.71 4.18 15.79
C GLY A 36 3.96 5.06 15.65
N SER A 37 4.78 5.18 16.71
CA SER A 37 5.92 6.09 16.75
C SER A 37 7.02 5.58 17.69
N GLY A 38 8.28 5.87 17.36
CA GLY A 38 9.49 5.51 18.12
C GLY A 38 10.69 5.45 17.17
N GLY A 39 11.90 5.09 17.60
CA GLY A 39 13.05 4.78 16.72
C GLY A 39 13.80 5.98 16.11
N GLY A 40 13.10 6.93 15.48
CA GLY A 40 13.69 8.15 14.91
C GLY A 40 14.56 7.92 13.67
N GLU A 41 15.12 9.00 13.12
CA GLU A 41 16.06 8.96 12.00
C GLU A 41 17.51 8.82 12.51
N MET A 42 18.25 7.89 11.92
CA MET A 42 19.66 7.61 12.18
C MET A 42 20.46 7.78 10.89
N THR A 43 21.32 8.79 10.81
CA THR A 43 22.10 9.09 9.60
C THR A 43 23.61 8.95 9.83
N SER A 44 24.33 8.61 8.76
CA SER A 44 25.78 8.63 8.60
C SER A 44 26.13 9.38 7.30
N SER A 45 27.42 9.49 6.96
CA SER A 45 27.87 10.14 5.71
C SER A 45 27.38 9.44 4.44
N SER A 46 26.92 8.21 4.53
CA SER A 46 26.53 7.38 3.37
C SER A 46 25.22 6.62 3.56
N TYR A 47 24.59 6.71 4.73
CA TYR A 47 23.41 5.91 5.06
C TYR A 47 22.45 6.71 5.92
N ALA A 48 21.14 6.57 5.67
CA ALA A 48 20.08 7.07 6.52
C ALA A 48 19.10 5.94 6.80
N MET A 49 18.67 5.79 8.05
CA MET A 49 17.73 4.76 8.49
C MET A 49 16.66 5.39 9.37
N GLN A 50 15.39 5.22 9.02
CA GLN A 50 14.27 5.63 9.87
C GLN A 50 13.67 4.39 10.53
N SER A 51 13.49 4.43 11.83
CA SER A 51 13.01 3.29 12.62
C SER A 51 11.77 3.64 13.43
N THR A 52 10.99 2.65 13.81
CA THR A 52 9.84 2.75 14.74
C THR A 52 9.89 1.65 15.79
N VAL A 53 9.46 1.95 17.02
CA VAL A 53 9.47 0.97 18.11
C VAL A 53 8.34 -0.04 17.90
N GLY A 54 8.67 -1.33 18.00
CA GLY A 54 7.69 -2.41 17.98
C GLY A 54 7.25 -2.87 16.59
N GLN A 55 7.92 -2.42 15.52
CA GLN A 55 7.70 -2.90 14.16
C GLN A 55 8.76 -3.96 13.82
N THR A 56 8.34 -5.06 13.20
CA THR A 56 9.25 -6.10 12.71
C THR A 56 10.01 -5.61 11.48
N ALA A 57 11.25 -6.08 11.28
CA ALA A 57 11.97 -5.85 10.04
C ALA A 57 11.26 -6.61 8.90
N ILE A 58 11.10 -5.95 7.75
CA ILE A 58 10.58 -6.55 6.53
C ILE A 58 11.59 -7.55 5.95
N GLY A 59 11.14 -8.73 5.51
CA GLY A 59 12.00 -9.73 4.88
C GLY A 59 11.59 -11.19 5.10
N LEU A 60 12.42 -12.11 4.58
CA LEU A 60 12.20 -13.56 4.71
C LEU A 60 12.28 -13.97 6.18
N ALA A 61 11.17 -14.46 6.71
CA ALA A 61 11.11 -15.04 8.04
C ALA A 61 11.49 -16.53 8.05
N SER A 62 11.37 -17.20 6.89
CA SER A 62 11.84 -18.57 6.64
C SER A 62 11.88 -18.85 5.13
N ASP A 63 12.40 -20.02 4.71
CA ASP A 63 12.42 -20.47 3.32
C ASP A 63 11.04 -20.35 2.68
N GLY A 64 10.86 -19.29 1.88
CA GLY A 64 9.63 -19.03 1.12
C GLY A 64 8.52 -18.29 1.84
N TYR A 65 8.70 -17.83 3.09
CA TYR A 65 7.69 -17.02 3.78
C TYR A 65 8.24 -15.63 4.12
N LEU A 66 7.64 -14.61 3.49
CA LEU A 66 7.88 -13.20 3.77
C LEU A 66 6.99 -12.74 4.93
N ILE A 67 7.55 -11.93 5.84
CA ILE A 67 6.75 -11.18 6.82
C ILE A 67 6.67 -9.72 6.37
N GLU A 68 5.45 -9.32 6.05
CA GLU A 68 5.04 -8.06 5.48
C GLU A 68 4.46 -7.12 6.55
N ALA A 69 5.16 -7.00 7.69
CA ALA A 69 4.70 -6.22 8.83
C ALA A 69 5.75 -5.17 9.22
N GLY A 70 5.43 -3.88 9.02
CA GLY A 70 6.28 -2.72 9.31
C GLY A 70 5.61 -1.38 8.94
N TYR A 71 6.14 -0.26 9.47
CA TYR A 71 5.51 1.08 9.47
C TYR A 71 5.16 1.70 8.10
N TRP A 72 5.68 1.20 6.97
CA TRP A 72 5.37 1.72 5.62
C TRP A 72 5.09 0.64 4.58
N TYR A 73 4.60 -0.54 5.00
CA TYR A 73 4.39 -1.66 4.08
C TYR A 73 3.38 -1.36 2.93
N ARG A 74 2.67 -0.23 2.96
CA ARG A 74 1.73 0.20 1.91
C ARG A 74 2.07 1.52 1.21
N ASP A 75 3.29 2.03 1.38
CA ASP A 75 3.92 2.95 0.41
C ASP A 75 5.02 2.24 -0.41
N ALA A 76 5.29 0.96 -0.11
CA ALA A 76 6.04 0.03 -0.95
C ALA A 76 5.07 -0.76 -1.83
N GLY A 77 4.50 -0.11 -2.84
CA GLY A 77 3.89 -0.84 -3.96
C GLY A 77 4.97 -1.71 -4.62
N GLY A 78 4.70 -3.01 -4.72
CA GLY A 78 5.28 -3.90 -5.73
C GLY A 78 6.81 -3.99 -5.81
N GLU A 79 7.37 -5.05 -5.24
CA GLU A 79 8.33 -5.91 -5.95
C GLU A 79 9.47 -5.23 -6.76
N SER A 80 10.13 -4.16 -6.33
CA SER A 80 11.15 -3.51 -7.20
C SER A 80 10.64 -3.37 -8.64
N GLU A 81 9.44 -2.82 -8.85
CA GLU A 81 9.09 -2.30 -10.17
C GLU A 81 10.22 -1.34 -10.54
N VAL A 82 11.01 -1.72 -11.54
CA VAL A 82 11.99 -0.82 -12.11
C VAL A 82 11.20 0.44 -12.47
N CYS A 83 11.57 1.60 -11.92
CA CYS A 83 10.91 2.85 -12.22
C CYS A 83 10.78 2.98 -13.76
N GLY A 84 9.55 3.04 -14.28
CA GLY A 84 9.29 3.04 -15.72
C GLY A 84 9.10 1.69 -16.41
N ASP A 85 9.19 0.54 -15.73
CA ASP A 85 8.79 -0.79 -16.23
C ASP A 85 7.32 -1.06 -15.88
N VAL A 86 6.44 -0.60 -16.76
CA VAL A 86 4.98 -0.63 -16.54
C VAL A 86 4.38 -1.99 -16.95
N ASN A 87 5.17 -2.85 -17.59
CA ASN A 87 4.70 -4.17 -18.03
C ASN A 87 5.26 -5.33 -17.19
N GLY A 88 6.29 -5.08 -16.37
CA GLY A 88 6.87 -6.01 -15.40
C GLY A 88 7.80 -7.06 -16.03
N ASP A 89 8.39 -6.79 -17.19
CA ASP A 89 9.35 -7.70 -17.85
C ASP A 89 10.80 -7.49 -17.40
N GLY A 90 11.03 -6.50 -16.53
CA GLY A 90 12.33 -6.13 -15.98
C GLY A 90 13.16 -5.23 -16.88
N VAL A 91 12.61 -4.71 -17.99
CA VAL A 91 13.33 -3.86 -18.96
C VAL A 91 12.50 -2.64 -19.33
N VAL A 92 13.04 -1.44 -19.11
CA VAL A 92 12.40 -0.20 -19.54
C VAL A 92 12.54 -0.02 -21.06
N THR A 93 11.42 -0.06 -21.77
CA THR A 93 11.37 0.05 -23.23
C THR A 93 10.30 1.05 -23.71
N ALA A 94 10.23 1.27 -25.03
CA ALA A 94 9.14 2.04 -25.64
C ALA A 94 7.75 1.40 -25.43
N ALA A 95 7.67 0.10 -25.08
CA ALA A 95 6.40 -0.54 -24.74
C ALA A 95 5.83 0.04 -23.45
N ASP A 96 6.69 0.30 -22.45
CA ASP A 96 6.30 0.87 -21.17
C ASP A 96 5.83 2.31 -21.31
N ALA A 97 6.51 3.09 -22.16
CA ALA A 97 6.08 4.45 -22.51
C ALA A 97 4.70 4.46 -23.19
N ALA A 98 4.40 3.47 -24.03
CA ALA A 98 3.09 3.36 -24.66
C ALA A 98 1.99 3.02 -23.63
N ILE A 99 2.29 2.15 -22.66
CA ILE A 99 1.36 1.82 -21.58
C ILE A 99 1.13 3.03 -20.67
N ALA A 100 2.18 3.79 -20.32
CA ALA A 100 2.06 5.02 -19.56
C ALA A 100 1.18 6.06 -20.27
N LEU A 101 1.25 6.17 -21.60
CA LEU A 101 0.33 7.00 -22.39
C LEU A 101 -1.12 6.52 -22.33
N GLU A 102 -1.35 5.20 -22.35
CA GLU A 102 -2.70 4.64 -22.20
C GLU A 102 -3.29 4.93 -20.81
N ILE A 103 -2.46 4.91 -19.76
CA ILE A 103 -2.85 5.29 -18.40
C ILE A 103 -3.17 6.79 -18.34
N ALA A 104 -2.28 7.64 -18.89
CA ALA A 104 -2.50 9.09 -18.95
C ALA A 104 -3.75 9.47 -19.76
N ALA A 105 -4.08 8.69 -20.79
CA ALA A 105 -5.32 8.83 -21.56
C ALA A 105 -6.57 8.29 -20.84
N GLY A 106 -6.42 7.71 -19.64
CA GLY A 106 -7.49 7.10 -18.87
C GLY A 106 -8.04 5.80 -19.49
N SER A 107 -7.30 5.20 -20.42
CA SER A 107 -7.67 3.91 -21.05
C SER A 107 -7.27 2.71 -20.19
N ARG A 108 -6.43 2.93 -19.17
CA ARG A 108 -5.96 1.93 -18.20
C ARG A 108 -6.03 2.48 -16.77
N PRO A 109 -6.12 1.60 -15.75
CA PRO A 109 -6.04 2.01 -14.36
C PRO A 109 -4.67 2.63 -14.05
N PHE A 110 -4.61 3.46 -13.01
CA PHE A 110 -3.36 4.02 -12.49
C PHE A 110 -2.37 2.92 -12.12
N ASP A 111 -1.11 3.15 -12.45
CA ASP A 111 0.03 2.30 -12.13
C ASP A 111 1.13 3.18 -11.53
N ALA A 112 1.71 2.76 -10.42
CA ALA A 112 2.74 3.52 -9.73
C ALA A 112 4.09 3.47 -10.48
N ALA A 113 4.38 2.38 -11.21
CA ALA A 113 5.59 2.27 -12.02
C ALA A 113 5.61 3.27 -13.19
N ALA A 114 4.43 3.75 -13.60
CA ALA A 114 4.27 4.74 -14.65
C ALA A 114 4.37 6.19 -14.15
N ASP A 115 4.38 6.45 -12.84
CA ASP A 115 4.57 7.78 -12.24
C ASP A 115 6.05 8.01 -11.91
N VAL A 116 6.85 8.20 -12.95
CA VAL A 116 8.30 8.35 -12.81
C VAL A 116 8.72 9.75 -12.37
N SER A 117 7.81 10.72 -12.40
CA SER A 117 8.03 12.06 -11.85
C SER A 117 7.72 12.15 -10.35
N GLY A 118 6.92 11.22 -9.81
CA GLY A 118 6.59 11.10 -8.39
C GLY A 118 5.61 12.16 -7.89
N ASP A 119 4.78 12.71 -8.79
CA ASP A 119 3.81 13.75 -8.45
C ASP A 119 2.42 13.18 -8.07
N GLY A 120 2.26 11.86 -8.14
CA GLY A 120 1.05 11.12 -7.85
C GLY A 120 0.09 11.00 -9.04
N VAL A 121 0.49 11.43 -10.25
CA VAL A 121 -0.35 11.45 -11.45
C VAL A 121 0.44 11.01 -12.69
N VAL A 122 -0.02 9.95 -13.35
CA VAL A 122 0.57 9.54 -14.64
C VAL A 122 0.10 10.46 -15.77
N THR A 123 1.03 11.16 -16.41
CA THR A 123 0.79 12.06 -17.54
C THR A 123 1.65 11.72 -18.75
N SER A 124 1.50 12.47 -19.84
CA SER A 124 2.40 12.36 -21.00
C SER A 124 3.86 12.74 -20.68
N LEU A 125 4.10 13.44 -19.56
CA LEU A 125 5.46 13.74 -19.10
C LEU A 125 6.16 12.45 -18.67
N ASP A 126 5.49 11.62 -17.89
CA ASP A 126 6.04 10.36 -17.38
C ASP A 126 6.31 9.39 -18.52
N ALA A 127 5.39 9.28 -19.48
CA ALA A 127 5.62 8.49 -20.68
C ALA A 127 6.83 8.97 -21.51
N LEU A 128 7.07 10.29 -21.58
CA LEU A 128 8.24 10.82 -22.27
C LEU A 128 9.52 10.50 -21.51
N MET A 129 9.52 10.59 -20.18
CA MET A 129 10.65 10.22 -19.32
C MET A 129 11.00 8.74 -19.50
N ILE A 130 10.00 7.86 -19.49
CA ILE A 130 10.19 6.42 -19.75
C ILE A 130 10.79 6.18 -21.15
N LEU A 131 10.30 6.88 -22.18
CA LEU A 131 10.83 6.75 -23.55
C LEU A 131 12.29 7.24 -23.66
N GLN A 132 12.66 8.27 -22.91
CA GLN A 132 14.02 8.79 -22.86
C GLN A 132 14.94 7.84 -22.08
N ALA A 133 14.46 7.25 -20.99
CA ALA A 133 15.20 6.23 -20.24
C ALA A 133 15.43 4.97 -21.07
N ALA A 134 14.42 4.50 -21.80
CA ALA A 134 14.54 3.40 -22.76
C ALA A 134 15.56 3.67 -23.89
N ALA A 135 15.90 4.94 -24.14
CA ALA A 135 16.89 5.36 -25.11
C ALA A 135 18.28 5.64 -24.50
N ASP A 136 18.50 5.30 -23.23
CA ASP A 136 19.69 5.64 -22.44
C ASP A 136 20.01 7.14 -22.42
N ALA A 137 19.00 7.98 -22.66
CA ALA A 137 19.18 9.43 -22.70
C ALA A 137 19.13 10.05 -21.30
N ILE A 138 18.43 9.41 -20.35
CA ILE A 138 18.27 9.82 -18.96
C ILE A 138 18.20 8.60 -18.03
N GLU A 139 18.48 8.79 -16.75
CA GLU A 139 18.16 7.83 -15.67
C GLU A 139 16.88 8.28 -14.96
N ILE A 140 16.02 7.32 -14.59
CA ILE A 140 14.73 7.50 -13.91
C ILE A 140 14.64 6.66 -12.65
#